data_AF-A0A1E7EJK8-F1
#
_entry.id   AF-A0A1E7EJK8-F1
#
_cell.length_a   1.000
_cell.length_b   1.000
_cell.length_c   1.000
_cell.angle_alpha   90.00
_cell.angle_beta   90.00
_cell.angle_gamma   90.00
#
_symmetry.space_group_name_H-M   'P 1'
#
loop_
_entity.id
_entity.type
_entity.pdbx_description
1 polymer ?
#
loop_
_entity_poly.entity_id
_entity_poly.type
_entity_poly.pdbx_seq_one_letter_code
_entity_poly.pdbx_strand_id
1 'polypeptide(L)'
;TWNAAISGVGAALQGVDMIMNGECLNAFCATRPPGHHAGRELHAMKAVSNGFCILNTVACAALYATAPILQGGLGLSRVCIIDIDVHHGNGTQDILCSTYDPRFLYKGIFPGRCGDISPHKGVLNIPLGGRVTPHALGTALVTKVTPTVDKFNPELIIISAGFDAHKNDPLNMGGLTAEDFGTLTEVVCKLAYKCCSGRVLSVLEGGYGV
;
A
#
# COMPACT_ATOMS: atom_id res chain seq x y z
N THR A 1 14.23 17.58 -4.92
CA THR A 1 13.94 16.25 -4.36
C THR A 1 13.16 16.33 -3.06
N TRP A 2 13.68 16.94 -1.98
CA TRP A 2 12.95 17.06 -0.71
C TRP A 2 11.56 17.69 -0.86
N ASN A 3 11.44 18.84 -1.55
CA ASN A 3 10.15 19.49 -1.80
C ASN A 3 9.14 18.57 -2.50
N ALA A 4 9.60 17.77 -3.47
CA ALA A 4 8.72 16.81 -4.15
C ALA A 4 8.25 15.70 -3.20
N ALA A 5 9.14 15.18 -2.35
CA ALA A 5 8.79 14.16 -1.35
C ALA A 5 7.76 14.68 -0.33
N ILE A 6 7.96 15.88 0.22
CA ILE A 6 6.99 16.47 1.16
C ILE A 6 5.67 16.85 0.47
N SER A 7 5.69 17.27 -0.81
CA SER A 7 4.48 17.49 -1.59
C SER A 7 3.72 16.18 -1.83
N GLY A 8 4.41 15.07 -2.07
CA GLY A 8 3.80 13.75 -2.19
C GLY A 8 3.09 13.31 -0.91
N VAL A 9 3.76 13.47 0.23
CA VAL A 9 3.16 13.24 1.56
C VAL A 9 1.96 14.16 1.79
N GLY A 10 2.11 15.46 1.53
CA GLY A 10 1.03 16.44 1.69
C GLY A 10 -0.21 16.11 0.86
N ALA A 11 -0.03 15.70 -0.40
CA ALA A 11 -1.12 15.28 -1.27
C ALA A 11 -1.85 14.03 -0.74
N ALA A 12 -1.11 13.06 -0.19
CA ALA A 12 -1.71 11.87 0.40
C ALA A 12 -2.51 12.19 1.68
N LEU A 13 -1.96 13.04 2.56
CA LEU A 13 -2.65 13.50 3.77
C LEU A 13 -3.94 14.26 3.43
N GLN A 14 -3.85 15.22 2.49
CA GLN A 14 -5.02 15.94 1.99
C GLN A 14 -6.06 15.00 1.35
N GLY A 15 -5.60 13.98 0.62
CA GLY A 15 -6.47 12.94 0.08
C GLY A 15 -7.22 12.18 1.18
N VAL A 16 -6.56 11.83 2.29
CA VAL A 16 -7.23 11.24 3.45
C VAL A 16 -8.29 12.18 4.01
N ASP A 17 -7.96 13.47 4.21
CA ASP A 17 -8.92 14.45 4.72
C ASP A 17 -10.17 14.55 3.85
N MET A 18 -9.99 14.73 2.55
CA MET A 18 -11.10 14.83 1.59
C MET A 18 -12.00 13.59 1.62
N ILE A 19 -11.40 12.39 1.73
CA ILE A 19 -12.14 11.13 1.84
C ILE A 19 -12.92 11.06 3.16
N MET A 20 -12.28 11.38 4.27
CA MET A 20 -12.89 11.25 5.60
C MET A 20 -13.94 12.32 5.87
N ASN A 21 -13.83 13.50 5.24
CA ASN A 21 -14.82 14.58 5.29
C ASN A 21 -15.96 14.41 4.27
N GLY A 22 -15.89 13.39 3.39
CA GLY A 22 -16.92 13.14 2.37
C GLY A 22 -16.88 14.10 1.17
N GLU A 23 -15.78 14.82 0.98
CA GLU A 23 -15.56 15.68 -0.19
C GLU A 23 -15.31 14.85 -1.46
N CYS A 24 -14.71 13.67 -1.30
CA CYS A 24 -14.63 12.66 -2.34
C CYS A 24 -14.82 11.25 -1.73
N LEU A 25 -15.17 10.28 -2.57
CA LEU A 25 -15.27 8.89 -2.13
C LEU A 25 -13.88 8.23 -2.03
N ASN A 26 -13.01 8.55 -2.98
CA ASN A 26 -11.67 8.01 -3.12
C ASN A 26 -10.75 9.04 -3.80
N ALA A 27 -9.44 8.83 -3.69
CA ALA A 27 -8.43 9.70 -4.28
C ALA A 27 -7.24 8.89 -4.82
N PHE A 28 -6.60 9.40 -5.88
CA PHE A 28 -5.34 8.88 -6.40
C PHE A 28 -4.26 9.97 -6.37
N CYS A 29 -3.15 9.70 -5.69
CA CYS A 29 -2.00 10.59 -5.59
C CYS A 29 -0.94 10.18 -6.62
N ALA A 30 -0.97 10.85 -7.78
CA ALA A 30 0.03 10.69 -8.84
C ALA A 30 1.33 11.45 -8.52
N THR A 31 2.02 11.04 -7.45
CA THR A 31 3.16 11.77 -6.88
C THR A 31 4.47 11.01 -7.04
N ARG A 32 5.59 11.74 -7.13
CA ARG A 32 6.95 11.19 -7.10
C ARG A 32 7.84 12.05 -6.20
N PRO A 33 8.85 11.49 -5.50
CA PRO A 33 9.33 10.10 -5.52
C PRO A 33 8.37 9.09 -4.82
N PRO A 34 8.53 7.77 -5.06
CA PRO A 34 7.78 6.72 -4.36
C PRO A 34 8.16 6.63 -2.87
N GLY A 35 7.51 5.72 -2.13
CA GLY A 35 7.65 5.64 -0.67
C GLY A 35 7.79 4.26 -0.04
N HIS A 36 7.25 3.18 -0.61
CA HIS A 36 7.05 1.92 0.12
C HIS A 36 8.34 1.22 0.63
N HIS A 37 9.53 1.61 0.14
CA HIS A 37 10.83 1.12 0.60
C HIS A 37 11.52 1.99 1.68
N ALA A 38 10.98 3.15 2.02
CA ALA A 38 11.52 4.00 3.09
C ALA A 38 11.05 3.51 4.47
N GLY A 39 11.99 3.26 5.40
CA GLY A 39 11.76 2.68 6.73
C GLY A 39 12.32 3.55 7.87
N ARG A 40 12.28 3.08 9.13
CA ARG A 40 12.72 3.84 10.32
C ARG A 40 14.15 3.52 10.78
N GLU A 41 14.56 2.25 10.76
CA GLU A 41 15.67 1.78 11.60
C GLU A 41 16.73 0.94 10.84
N LEU A 42 16.95 1.21 9.55
CA LEU A 42 17.84 0.40 8.71
C LEU A 42 17.39 -1.08 8.58
N HIS A 43 16.26 -1.50 9.16
CA HIS A 43 15.76 -2.88 9.04
C HIS A 43 15.47 -3.24 7.58
N ALA A 44 15.04 -2.26 6.79
CA ALA A 44 14.95 -2.32 5.34
C ALA A 44 16.36 -2.35 4.71
N MET A 45 16.95 -3.55 4.55
CA MET A 45 18.22 -3.75 3.83
C MET A 45 19.43 -2.95 4.35
N LYS A 46 19.48 -2.62 5.65
CA LYS A 46 20.53 -1.80 6.28
C LYS A 46 20.55 -0.33 5.83
N ALA A 47 19.44 0.19 5.29
CA ALA A 47 19.27 1.59 4.94
C ALA A 47 17.87 2.11 5.30
N VAL A 48 17.77 3.40 5.64
CA VAL A 48 16.47 4.07 5.94
C VAL A 48 15.69 4.38 4.66
N SER A 49 16.37 4.42 3.52
CA SER A 49 15.82 4.74 2.21
C SER A 49 16.46 3.80 1.17
N ASN A 50 15.64 3.20 0.32
CA ASN A 50 16.03 2.29 -0.77
C ASN A 50 15.06 2.44 -1.96
N GLY A 51 15.38 1.85 -3.11
CA GLY A 51 14.43 1.72 -4.23
C GLY A 51 13.78 3.04 -4.64
N PHE A 52 14.58 4.11 -4.72
CA PHE A 52 14.14 5.48 -5.06
C PHE A 52 13.22 6.17 -4.03
N CYS A 53 12.88 5.50 -2.93
CA CYS A 53 11.93 5.99 -1.92
C CYS A 53 12.62 6.88 -0.88
N ILE A 54 12.06 8.06 -0.60
CA ILE A 54 12.66 9.04 0.35
C ILE A 54 11.84 9.14 1.63
N LEU A 55 10.53 9.34 1.49
CA LEU A 55 9.56 9.33 2.58
C LEU A 55 8.51 8.27 2.24
N ASN A 56 8.05 7.52 3.24
CA ASN A 56 7.02 6.53 3.03
C ASN A 56 5.63 7.18 3.04
N THR A 57 5.18 7.62 1.87
CA THR A 57 3.92 8.35 1.70
C THR A 57 2.72 7.60 2.26
N VAL A 58 2.60 6.30 1.97
CA VAL A 58 1.48 5.46 2.46
C VAL A 58 1.53 5.28 3.98
N ALA A 59 2.71 5.04 4.56
CA ALA A 59 2.83 4.94 6.00
C ALA A 59 2.57 6.28 6.71
N CYS A 60 3.00 7.41 6.13
CA CYS A 60 2.67 8.74 6.65
C CYS A 60 1.15 8.98 6.64
N ALA A 61 0.45 8.64 5.56
CA ALA A 61 -1.00 8.78 5.47
C ALA A 61 -1.73 7.89 6.49
N ALA A 62 -1.28 6.63 6.68
CA ALA A 62 -1.86 5.73 7.68
C ALA A 62 -1.63 6.21 9.13
N LEU A 63 -0.42 6.68 9.44
CA LEU A 63 -0.09 7.26 10.74
C LEU A 63 -0.89 8.53 11.00
N TYR A 64 -1.06 9.39 10.00
CA TYR A 64 -1.89 10.59 10.08
C TYR A 64 -3.36 10.23 10.37
N ALA A 65 -3.94 9.31 9.60
CA ALA A 65 -5.32 8.88 9.74
C ALA A 65 -5.62 8.32 11.15
N THR A 66 -4.66 7.61 11.74
CA THR A 66 -4.81 7.00 13.08
C THR A 66 -4.33 7.87 14.23
N ALA A 67 -3.64 8.99 13.95
CA ALA A 67 -3.16 9.90 14.98
C ALA A 67 -4.36 10.52 15.73
N PRO A 68 -4.24 10.76 17.05
CA PRO A 68 -5.33 11.33 17.83
C PRO A 68 -5.79 12.69 17.28
N ILE A 69 -7.09 12.97 17.35
CA ILE A 69 -7.66 14.27 16.93
C ILE A 69 -7.00 15.43 17.69
N LEU A 70 -6.67 15.24 18.97
CA LEU A 70 -5.97 16.24 19.79
C LEU A 70 -4.54 16.56 19.28
N GLN A 71 -3.96 15.69 18.43
CA GLN A 71 -2.67 15.88 17.79
C GLN A 71 -2.82 16.32 16.32
N GLY A 72 -4.05 16.61 15.86
CA GLY A 72 -4.34 17.02 14.49
C GLY A 72 -4.52 15.87 13.49
N GLY A 73 -4.61 14.62 13.96
CA GLY A 73 -4.98 13.46 13.13
C GLY A 73 -6.49 13.23 13.09
N LEU A 74 -6.90 12.04 12.63
CA LEU A 74 -8.32 11.70 12.43
C LEU A 74 -8.86 10.64 13.41
N GLY A 75 -7.99 10.05 14.23
CA GLY A 75 -8.39 9.10 15.28
C GLY A 75 -8.95 7.77 14.79
N LEU A 76 -8.68 7.38 13.53
CA LEU A 76 -9.10 6.07 13.02
C LEU A 76 -8.47 4.96 13.86
N SER A 77 -9.27 3.93 14.13
CA SER A 77 -8.85 2.75 14.88
C SER A 77 -8.23 1.69 13.97
N ARG A 78 -8.60 1.62 12.68
CA ARG A 78 -8.15 0.56 11.78
C ARG A 78 -7.90 1.07 10.36
N VAL A 79 -6.66 1.00 9.88
CA VAL A 79 -6.27 1.34 8.50
C VAL A 79 -5.59 0.13 7.86
N CYS A 80 -6.00 -0.21 6.65
CA CYS A 80 -5.41 -1.31 5.88
C CYS A 80 -4.61 -0.77 4.71
N ILE A 81 -3.41 -1.32 4.51
CA ILE A 81 -2.56 -1.06 3.35
C ILE A 81 -2.56 -2.32 2.48
N ILE A 82 -2.87 -2.15 1.19
CA ILE A 82 -2.73 -3.18 0.15
C ILE A 82 -1.66 -2.71 -0.82
N ASP A 83 -0.53 -3.42 -0.86
CA ASP A 83 0.60 -3.12 -1.74
C ASP A 83 0.59 -4.08 -2.93
N ILE A 84 0.38 -3.51 -4.12
CA ILE A 84 0.33 -4.21 -5.42
C ILE A 84 1.56 -3.90 -6.30
N ASP A 85 2.51 -3.10 -5.80
CA ASP A 85 3.81 -2.93 -6.44
C ASP A 85 4.52 -4.29 -6.54
N VAL A 86 5.29 -4.49 -7.62
CA VAL A 86 5.98 -5.76 -7.84
C VAL A 86 7.12 -5.96 -6.84
N HIS A 87 7.55 -4.94 -6.10
CA HIS A 87 8.57 -5.06 -5.07
C HIS A 87 7.95 -5.16 -3.68
N HIS A 88 8.68 -5.79 -2.76
CA HIS A 88 8.25 -5.81 -1.36
C HIS A 88 8.32 -4.41 -0.77
N GLY A 89 7.17 -3.86 -0.33
CA GLY A 89 7.07 -2.65 0.51
C GLY A 89 7.64 -2.83 1.93
N ASN A 90 8.93 -3.18 2.01
CA ASN A 90 9.66 -3.46 3.24
C ASN A 90 9.69 -2.26 4.20
N GLY A 91 9.73 -1.03 3.68
CA GLY A 91 9.67 0.18 4.49
C GLY A 91 8.31 0.37 5.16
N THR A 92 7.22 0.08 4.44
CA THR A 92 5.86 0.15 4.99
C THR A 92 5.66 -0.89 6.08
N GLN A 93 6.14 -2.12 5.85
CA GLN A 93 6.15 -3.18 6.85
C GLN A 93 6.95 -2.78 8.10
N ASP A 94 8.14 -2.21 7.91
CA ASP A 94 8.99 -1.73 9.00
C ASP A 94 8.30 -0.64 9.84
N ILE A 95 7.72 0.38 9.20
CA ILE A 95 7.11 1.51 9.90
C ILE A 95 5.85 1.10 10.67
N LEU A 96 4.95 0.33 10.05
CA LEU A 96 3.60 0.11 10.58
C LEU A 96 3.47 -1.15 11.42
N CYS A 97 4.32 -2.17 11.22
CA CYS A 97 4.11 -3.48 11.79
C CYS A 97 5.22 -3.96 12.74
N SER A 98 6.36 -3.27 12.81
CA SER A 98 7.48 -3.63 13.71
C SER A 98 7.09 -3.64 15.20
N THR A 99 6.06 -2.89 15.60
CA THR A 99 5.65 -2.69 17.01
C THR A 99 4.35 -3.39 17.42
N TYR A 100 3.77 -4.27 16.60
CA TYR A 100 2.46 -4.91 16.85
C TYR A 100 1.29 -3.92 17.02
N ASP A 101 1.34 -2.75 16.37
CA ASP A 101 0.25 -1.80 16.43
C ASP A 101 -1.03 -2.39 15.81
N PRO A 102 -2.08 -2.66 16.61
CA PRO A 102 -3.28 -3.33 16.12
C PRO A 102 -4.12 -2.46 15.18
N ARG A 103 -3.77 -1.17 15.03
CA ARG A 103 -4.45 -0.25 14.13
C ARG A 103 -4.11 -0.49 12.67
N PHE A 104 -3.05 -1.24 12.37
CA PHE A 104 -2.59 -1.43 11.00
C PHE A 104 -2.68 -2.88 10.52
N LEU A 105 -3.13 -3.04 9.27
CA LEU A 105 -3.09 -4.29 8.52
C LEU A 105 -2.33 -4.05 7.21
N TYR A 106 -1.18 -4.69 7.03
CA TYR A 106 -0.38 -4.58 5.80
C TYR A 106 -0.47 -5.87 4.96
N LYS A 107 -0.69 -5.71 3.65
CA LYS A 107 -0.84 -6.80 2.67
C LYS A 107 0.01 -6.54 1.44
N GLY A 108 1.23 -7.08 1.42
CA GLY A 108 2.10 -7.03 0.25
C GLY A 108 1.93 -8.26 -0.64
N ILE A 109 1.74 -8.04 -1.95
CA ILE A 109 1.65 -9.11 -2.94
C ILE A 109 2.78 -8.94 -3.95
N PHE A 110 3.89 -9.67 -3.78
CA PHE A 110 5.11 -9.49 -4.56
C PHE A 110 5.76 -10.84 -4.95
N PRO A 111 6.59 -10.90 -5.99
CA PRO A 111 7.34 -12.09 -6.37
C PRO A 111 8.46 -12.37 -5.37
N GLY A 112 8.59 -13.64 -5.00
CA GLY A 112 9.55 -14.12 -4.01
C GLY A 112 9.33 -15.61 -3.76
N ARG A 113 10.39 -16.31 -3.32
CA ARG A 113 10.27 -17.69 -2.78
C ARG A 113 10.18 -17.70 -1.25
N CYS A 114 10.69 -16.66 -0.61
CA CYS A 114 10.49 -16.42 0.80
C CYS A 114 9.09 -15.82 0.97
N GLY A 115 8.14 -16.67 1.37
CA GLY A 115 7.04 -16.18 2.18
C GLY A 115 7.70 -15.65 3.45
N ASP A 116 7.87 -14.34 3.53
CA ASP A 116 8.33 -13.72 4.77
C ASP A 116 7.24 -14.03 5.79
N ILE A 117 7.49 -15.05 6.62
CA ILE A 117 6.67 -15.32 7.79
C ILE A 117 7.00 -14.20 8.74
N SER A 118 6.36 -13.06 8.53
CA SER A 118 6.48 -11.95 9.44
C SER A 118 5.97 -12.45 10.80
N PRO A 119 6.77 -12.32 11.88
CA PRO A 119 6.28 -12.61 13.23
C PRO A 119 5.17 -11.64 13.65
N HIS A 120 4.97 -10.56 12.89
CA HIS A 120 4.06 -9.48 13.18
C HIS A 120 2.63 -9.81 12.74
N LYS A 121 1.72 -9.88 13.73
CA LYS A 121 0.27 -9.93 13.48
C LYS A 121 -0.11 -8.70 12.65
N GLY A 122 -0.75 -8.94 11.51
CA GLY A 122 -1.21 -7.86 10.62
C GLY A 122 -0.48 -7.82 9.28
N VAL A 123 0.71 -8.41 9.18
CA VAL A 123 1.45 -8.55 7.92
C VAL A 123 1.06 -9.85 7.23
N LEU A 124 0.74 -9.78 5.94
CA LEU A 124 0.70 -10.97 5.08
C LEU A 124 1.45 -10.66 3.81
N ASN A 125 2.61 -11.29 3.65
CA ASN A 125 3.39 -11.26 2.43
C ASN A 125 3.02 -12.49 1.60
N ILE A 126 2.50 -12.27 0.40
CA ILE A 126 2.06 -13.34 -0.48
C ILE A 126 3.09 -13.49 -1.62
N PRO A 127 4.00 -14.48 -1.54
CA PRO A 127 4.96 -14.73 -2.60
C PRO A 127 4.23 -15.25 -3.86
N LEU A 128 4.42 -14.57 -4.99
CA LEU A 128 3.85 -15.00 -6.28
C LEU A 128 4.85 -15.74 -7.19
N GLY A 129 5.98 -16.21 -6.64
CA GLY A 129 7.01 -16.90 -7.41
C GLY A 129 7.92 -15.94 -8.17
N GLY A 130 8.57 -16.40 -9.26
CA GLY A 130 9.58 -15.61 -9.97
C GLY A 130 9.05 -14.54 -10.93
N ARG A 131 7.76 -14.61 -11.28
CA ARG A 131 7.09 -13.63 -12.16
C ARG A 131 5.63 -13.47 -11.75
N VAL A 132 5.18 -12.23 -11.58
CA VAL A 132 3.78 -11.95 -11.24
C VAL A 132 2.89 -12.12 -12.46
N THR A 133 1.82 -12.91 -12.32
CA THR A 133 0.80 -13.10 -13.36
C THR A 133 -0.55 -12.56 -12.87
N PRO A 134 -1.43 -12.11 -13.78
CA PRO A 134 -2.77 -11.66 -13.40
C PRO A 134 -3.55 -12.71 -12.61
N HIS A 135 -3.48 -13.98 -13.05
CA HIS A 135 -4.16 -15.08 -12.37
C HIS A 135 -3.65 -15.30 -10.93
N ALA A 136 -2.33 -15.31 -10.73
CA ALA A 136 -1.75 -15.53 -9.41
C ALA A 136 -2.06 -14.37 -8.44
N LEU A 137 -1.94 -13.13 -8.93
CA LEU A 137 -2.22 -11.91 -8.16
C LEU A 137 -3.72 -11.78 -7.83
N GLY A 138 -4.60 -11.96 -8.80
CA GLY A 138 -6.05 -11.97 -8.58
C GLY A 138 -6.50 -13.06 -7.62
N THR A 139 -5.95 -14.28 -7.76
CA THR A 139 -6.24 -15.39 -6.83
C THR A 139 -5.78 -15.06 -5.42
N ALA A 140 -4.58 -14.50 -5.24
CA ALA A 140 -4.09 -14.07 -3.94
C ALA A 140 -4.97 -12.98 -3.31
N LEU A 141 -5.37 -11.99 -4.11
CA LEU A 141 -6.23 -10.89 -3.67
C LEU A 141 -7.60 -11.40 -3.18
N VAL A 142 -8.23 -12.31 -3.92
CA VAL A 142 -9.55 -12.84 -3.58
C VAL A 142 -9.49 -13.87 -2.45
N THR A 143 -8.55 -14.81 -2.49
CA THR A 143 -8.56 -15.96 -1.57
C THR A 143 -7.82 -15.70 -0.25
N LYS A 144 -6.89 -14.75 -0.21
CA LYS A 144 -6.05 -14.48 0.97
C LYS A 144 -6.24 -13.07 1.52
N VAL A 145 -6.19 -12.05 0.67
CA VAL A 145 -6.29 -10.64 1.12
C VAL A 145 -7.73 -10.32 1.55
N THR A 146 -8.70 -10.54 0.66
CA THR A 146 -10.11 -10.16 0.90
C THR A 146 -10.67 -10.69 2.23
N PRO A 147 -10.53 -11.99 2.59
CA PRO A 147 -11.06 -12.50 3.86
C PRO A 147 -10.37 -11.89 5.09
N THR A 148 -9.07 -11.60 4.97
CA THR A 148 -8.29 -11.03 6.09
C THR A 148 -8.66 -9.57 6.32
N VAL A 149 -8.84 -8.81 5.25
CA VAL A 149 -9.26 -7.40 5.31
C VAL A 149 -10.70 -7.29 5.80
N ASP A 150 -11.60 -8.16 5.33
CA ASP A 150 -12.99 -8.22 5.79
C ASP A 150 -13.08 -8.49 7.30
N LYS A 151 -12.29 -9.46 7.80
CA LYS A 151 -12.20 -9.74 9.24
C LYS A 151 -11.60 -8.57 10.04
N PHE A 152 -10.65 -7.85 9.47
CA PHE A 152 -10.05 -6.68 10.11
C PHE A 152 -11.01 -5.47 10.13
N ASN A 153 -11.93 -5.38 9.17
CA ASN A 153 -12.94 -4.34 9.05
C ASN A 153 -12.35 -2.92 9.16
N PRO A 154 -11.44 -2.53 8.24
CA PRO A 154 -10.78 -1.22 8.29
C PRO A 154 -11.78 -0.07 8.12
N GLU A 155 -11.37 1.12 8.54
CA GLU A 155 -12.10 2.37 8.32
C GLU A 155 -11.57 3.12 7.10
N LEU A 156 -10.39 2.77 6.60
CA LEU A 156 -9.76 3.28 5.38
C LEU A 156 -8.86 2.18 4.77
N ILE A 157 -8.92 2.04 3.45
CA ILE A 157 -7.95 1.24 2.68
C ILE A 157 -7.01 2.21 1.93
N ILE A 158 -5.71 1.98 2.03
CA ILE A 158 -4.68 2.68 1.27
C ILE A 158 -3.99 1.68 0.32
N ILE A 159 -3.87 2.03 -0.96
CA ILE A 159 -3.21 1.20 -1.97
C ILE A 159 -1.84 1.79 -2.28
N SER A 160 -0.76 1.03 -2.04
CA SER A 160 0.55 1.27 -2.65
C SER A 160 0.48 0.77 -4.10
N ALA A 161 0.26 1.70 -5.03
CA ALA A 161 -0.07 1.42 -6.42
C ALA A 161 1.17 1.54 -7.31
N GLY A 162 1.97 0.48 -7.33
CA GLY A 162 3.02 0.28 -8.33
C GLY A 162 2.49 -0.39 -9.59
N PHE A 163 2.96 0.08 -10.75
CA PHE A 163 2.58 -0.44 -12.06
C PHE A 163 3.72 -1.20 -12.76
N ASP A 164 4.78 -1.54 -12.04
CA ASP A 164 5.98 -2.24 -12.54
C ASP A 164 5.82 -3.75 -12.69
N ALA A 165 4.67 -4.31 -12.29
CA ALA A 165 4.24 -5.65 -12.70
C ALA A 165 3.68 -5.68 -14.15
N HIS A 166 3.60 -4.53 -14.83
CA HIS A 166 3.12 -4.45 -16.21
C HIS A 166 4.04 -5.22 -17.19
N LYS A 167 3.46 -5.84 -18.21
CA LYS A 167 4.17 -6.67 -19.20
C LYS A 167 5.23 -5.91 -20.02
N ASN A 168 5.12 -4.59 -20.09
CA ASN A 168 6.06 -3.70 -20.79
C ASN A 168 7.05 -3.02 -19.83
N ASP A 169 7.01 -3.32 -18.53
CA ASP A 169 7.96 -2.73 -17.60
C ASP A 169 9.38 -3.27 -17.87
N PRO A 170 10.41 -2.41 -17.95
CA PRO A 170 11.78 -2.84 -18.24
C PRO A 170 12.37 -3.80 -17.19
N LEU A 171 11.79 -3.86 -15.98
CA LEU A 171 12.22 -4.81 -14.95
C LEU A 171 11.80 -6.25 -15.26
N ASN A 172 10.81 -6.46 -16.14
CA ASN A 172 10.35 -7.77 -16.62
C ASN A 172 9.97 -8.75 -15.48
N MET A 173 9.46 -8.22 -14.36
CA MET A 173 9.07 -9.00 -13.17
C MET A 173 7.60 -9.44 -13.19
N GLY A 174 6.81 -8.94 -14.13
CA GLY A 174 5.38 -9.23 -14.23
C GLY A 174 4.90 -9.50 -15.66
N GLY A 175 3.58 -9.64 -15.79
CA GLY A 175 2.89 -9.91 -17.05
C GLY A 175 1.50 -9.28 -17.10
N LEU A 176 1.26 -8.25 -16.27
CA LEU A 176 -0.03 -7.57 -16.20
C LEU A 176 -0.22 -6.62 -17.37
N THR A 177 -1.47 -6.43 -17.77
CA THR A 177 -1.95 -5.36 -18.63
C THR A 177 -2.59 -4.26 -17.79
N ALA A 178 -2.87 -3.10 -18.40
CA ALA A 178 -3.64 -2.05 -17.74
C ALA A 178 -5.04 -2.52 -17.28
N GLU A 179 -5.67 -3.42 -18.05
CA GLU A 179 -6.98 -4.02 -17.69
C GLU A 179 -6.89 -4.91 -16.45
N ASP A 180 -5.77 -5.63 -16.28
CA ASP A 180 -5.54 -6.44 -15.09
C ASP A 180 -5.46 -5.55 -13.83
N PHE A 181 -4.73 -4.42 -13.90
CA PHE A 181 -4.70 -3.46 -12.79
C PHE A 181 -6.09 -2.89 -12.50
N GLY A 182 -6.88 -2.55 -13.53
CA GLY A 182 -8.27 -2.12 -13.37
C GLY A 182 -9.13 -3.16 -12.63
N THR A 183 -9.02 -4.43 -13.03
CA THR A 183 -9.73 -5.55 -12.38
C THR A 183 -9.33 -5.71 -10.92
N LEU A 184 -8.04 -5.59 -10.60
CA LEU A 184 -7.54 -5.66 -9.22
C LEU A 184 -8.09 -4.50 -8.37
N THR A 185 -8.06 -3.28 -8.91
CA THR A 185 -8.63 -2.10 -8.23
C THR A 185 -10.13 -2.27 -8.00
N GLU A 186 -10.89 -2.82 -8.95
CA GLU A 186 -12.32 -3.10 -8.74
C GLU A 186 -12.59 -4.03 -7.56
N VAL A 187 -11.77 -5.08 -7.40
CA VAL A 187 -11.89 -6.00 -6.26
C VAL A 187 -11.64 -5.27 -4.95
N VAL A 188 -10.59 -4.43 -4.89
CA VAL A 188 -10.29 -3.61 -3.70
C VAL A 188 -11.43 -2.62 -3.41
N CYS A 189 -11.97 -1.94 -4.43
CA CYS A 189 -13.09 -1.02 -4.27
C CYS A 189 -14.36 -1.72 -3.77
N LYS A 190 -14.70 -2.90 -4.32
CA LYS A 190 -15.84 -3.72 -3.86
C LYS A 190 -15.67 -4.12 -2.38
N LEU A 191 -14.45 -4.49 -1.99
CA LEU A 191 -14.11 -4.76 -0.60
C LEU A 191 -14.23 -3.51 0.29
N ALA A 192 -13.74 -2.36 -0.17
CA ALA A 192 -13.84 -1.08 0.52
C ALA A 192 -15.30 -0.66 0.74
N TYR A 193 -16.18 -0.85 -0.25
CA TYR A 193 -17.62 -0.61 -0.09
C TYR A 193 -18.24 -1.44 1.03
N LYS A 194 -17.77 -2.68 1.20
CA LYS A 194 -18.24 -3.58 2.25
C LYS A 194 -17.76 -3.19 3.64
N CYS A 195 -16.49 -2.81 3.82
CA CYS A 195 -15.89 -2.62 5.14
C CYS A 195 -15.71 -1.15 5.57
N CYS A 196 -15.44 -0.24 4.63
CA CYS A 196 -15.11 1.16 4.91
C CYS A 196 -15.92 2.17 4.07
N SER A 197 -17.16 1.83 3.68
CA SER A 197 -18.05 2.71 2.91
C SER A 197 -17.44 3.23 1.60
N GLY A 198 -16.54 2.46 0.98
CA GLY A 198 -15.88 2.81 -0.28
C GLY A 198 -14.66 3.73 -0.16
N ARG A 199 -14.22 4.03 1.07
CA ARG A 199 -13.08 4.93 1.34
C ARG A 199 -11.76 4.28 0.93
N VAL A 200 -11.17 4.79 -0.15
CA VAL A 200 -9.89 4.31 -0.72
C VAL A 200 -8.98 5.48 -1.05
N LEU A 201 -7.77 5.49 -0.51
CA LEU A 201 -6.66 6.30 -1.02
C LEU A 201 -5.73 5.41 -1.84
N SER A 202 -5.32 5.84 -3.02
CA SER A 202 -4.30 5.14 -3.80
C SER A 202 -3.12 6.07 -4.07
N VAL A 203 -1.91 5.59 -3.89
CA VAL A 203 -0.68 6.39 -3.99
C VAL A 203 0.25 5.71 -4.98
N LEU A 204 0.74 6.47 -5.97
CA LEU A 204 1.68 5.97 -6.97
C LEU A 204 3.01 5.54 -6.32
N GLU A 205 3.48 4.34 -6.67
CA GLU A 205 4.80 3.79 -6.29
C GLU A 205 5.69 3.61 -7.54
N GLY A 206 6.04 2.37 -7.90
CA GLY A 206 6.83 2.01 -9.08
C GLY A 206 6.06 2.01 -10.40
N GLY A 207 6.78 1.74 -11.49
CA GLY A 207 6.27 1.75 -12.88
C GLY A 207 7.19 2.55 -13.78
N TYR A 208 7.85 1.87 -14.71
CA TYR A 208 8.99 2.41 -15.46
C TYR A 208 8.85 2.24 -16.97
N GLY A 209 7.83 1.51 -17.42
CA GLY A 209 7.44 1.45 -18.84
C GLY A 209 6.67 2.69 -19.26
N VAL A 210 7.14 3.38 -20.31
CA VAL A 210 6.46 4.49 -21.00
C VAL A 210 5.71 4.00 -22.23
#